data_AF-A0AAD9SNL1-F1
#
_entry.id   AF-A0AAD9SNL1-F1
#
_cell.length_a   1.000
_cell.length_b   1.000
_cell.length_c   1.000
_cell.angle_alpha   90.00
_cell.angle_beta   90.00
_cell.angle_gamma   90.00
#
_symmetry.space_group_name_H-M   'P 1'
#
loop_
_entity.id
_entity.type
_entity.pdbx_description
1 polymer ?
#
loop_
_entity_poly.entity_id
_entity_poly.type
_entity_poly.pdbx_seq_one_letter_code
_entity_poly.pdbx_strand_id
1 'polypeptide(L)'
;MSSVEDKPWPPVPPDMSYDYMAANELLEDPCRPFIVHQHQLYKTKDGTKVYKMGGEEREYNFHRAAGDCAIKTHGRVLSKMPLNGMIDYDGYFMELATPLSHATTTPTQRKHIIPEMVKVIEALHDKHIIHGDVKLENMLLDTEGHVKLCDFEEGLFEDEDEEIWEGNVTWHYVSPNRRRREDDLGRDAPPRKEDDLFGLGLSIWSLYTGQVPFEEIAQDDLALREVLLRGETVDVDLIDDGEIRDIVKGYLRQGGARI
;
A
#
# COMPACT_ATOMS: atom_id res chain seq x y z
N MET A 1 36.28 -10.98 -23.59
CA MET A 1 35.81 -12.08 -22.72
C MET A 1 35.83 -11.55 -21.30
N SER A 2 34.70 -10.99 -20.85
CA SER A 2 34.56 -10.46 -19.49
C SER A 2 34.28 -11.61 -18.53
N SER A 3 35.05 -11.69 -17.45
CA SER A 3 35.01 -12.73 -16.42
C SER A 3 33.68 -12.72 -15.65
N VAL A 4 33.32 -13.90 -15.14
CA VAL A 4 32.06 -14.25 -14.46
C VAL A 4 32.02 -13.76 -12.99
N GLU A 5 32.98 -12.93 -12.56
CA GLU A 5 33.29 -12.77 -11.12
C GLU A 5 32.72 -11.52 -10.43
N ASP A 6 31.96 -10.64 -11.10
CA ASP A 6 31.36 -9.45 -10.47
C ASP A 6 29.83 -9.51 -10.27
N LYS A 7 29.25 -10.72 -10.18
CA LYS A 7 27.82 -10.85 -9.83
C LYS A 7 27.65 -11.02 -8.32
N PRO A 8 26.86 -10.16 -7.62
CA PRO A 8 26.64 -10.30 -6.20
C PRO A 8 26.01 -11.67 -5.86
N TRP A 9 26.51 -12.29 -4.79
CA TRP A 9 26.02 -13.55 -4.23
C TRP A 9 25.28 -13.27 -2.91
N PRO A 10 24.08 -13.84 -2.66
CA PRO A 10 23.36 -14.78 -3.53
C PRO A 10 22.88 -14.11 -4.83
N PRO A 11 22.75 -14.88 -5.93
CA PRO A 11 22.28 -14.34 -7.20
C PRO A 11 20.92 -13.69 -6.96
N VAL A 12 20.77 -12.44 -7.44
CA VAL A 12 19.44 -11.84 -7.58
C VAL A 12 18.60 -12.82 -8.39
N PRO A 13 17.44 -13.28 -7.88
CA PRO A 13 16.60 -14.20 -8.63
C PRO A 13 16.32 -13.60 -10.02
N PRO A 14 16.53 -14.35 -11.12
CA PRO A 14 16.26 -13.81 -12.43
C PRO A 14 14.74 -13.56 -12.58
N ASP A 15 14.39 -12.47 -13.25
CA ASP A 15 13.02 -12.23 -13.70
C ASP A 15 12.53 -13.47 -14.50
N MET A 16 11.30 -13.92 -14.26
CA MET A 16 10.74 -15.14 -14.85
C MET A 16 9.83 -14.85 -16.03
N SER A 17 9.81 -15.74 -17.04
CA SER A 17 8.83 -15.62 -18.11
C SER A 17 7.43 -16.05 -17.63
N TYR A 18 6.40 -15.34 -18.06
CA TYR A 18 5.00 -15.65 -17.72
C TYR A 18 4.59 -17.07 -18.13
N ASP A 19 4.98 -17.52 -19.32
CA ASP A 19 4.69 -18.89 -19.79
C ASP A 19 5.29 -19.96 -18.87
N TYR A 20 6.53 -19.72 -18.40
CA TYR A 20 7.18 -20.62 -17.47
C TYR A 20 6.47 -20.61 -16.11
N MET A 21 6.11 -19.43 -15.64
CA MET A 21 5.36 -19.24 -14.40
C MET A 21 4.01 -19.96 -14.43
N ALA A 22 3.19 -19.68 -15.45
CA ALA A 22 1.84 -20.25 -15.57
C ALA A 22 1.90 -21.79 -15.62
N ALA A 23 2.92 -22.36 -16.28
CA ALA A 23 3.10 -23.80 -16.34
C ALA A 23 3.58 -24.42 -15.01
N ASN A 24 4.51 -23.75 -14.31
CA ASN A 24 5.27 -24.37 -13.22
C ASN A 24 4.90 -23.91 -11.81
N GLU A 25 4.37 -22.70 -11.63
CA GLU A 25 4.26 -22.06 -10.32
C GLU A 25 2.82 -21.85 -9.83
N LEU A 26 1.81 -21.62 -10.67
CA LEU A 26 0.43 -21.31 -10.20
C LEU A 26 -0.47 -22.56 -10.08
N LEU A 27 -1.32 -22.63 -9.04
CA LEU A 27 -2.32 -23.72 -8.82
C LEU A 27 -3.74 -23.39 -9.27
N GLU A 28 -4.12 -22.13 -9.14
CA GLU A 28 -5.46 -21.66 -9.51
C GLU A 28 -5.46 -21.32 -10.99
N ASP A 29 -6.57 -21.60 -11.69
CA ASP A 29 -6.75 -21.24 -13.09
C ASP A 29 -6.31 -19.78 -13.29
N PRO A 30 -5.24 -19.50 -14.05
CA PRO A 30 -4.74 -18.13 -14.21
C PRO A 30 -5.80 -17.20 -14.83
N CYS A 31 -6.87 -17.75 -15.42
CA CYS A 31 -8.03 -17.00 -15.88
C CYS A 31 -8.99 -16.56 -14.75
N ARG A 32 -8.75 -16.96 -13.50
CA ARG A 32 -9.60 -16.69 -12.33
C ARG A 32 -8.77 -16.24 -11.13
N PRO A 33 -8.26 -14.99 -11.12
CA PRO A 33 -7.60 -14.42 -9.94
C PRO A 33 -8.53 -14.44 -8.73
N PHE A 34 -7.96 -14.60 -7.53
CA PHE A 34 -8.66 -14.17 -6.33
C PHE A 34 -8.36 -12.69 -6.12
N ILE A 35 -9.41 -11.94 -5.83
CA ILE A 35 -9.30 -10.50 -5.62
C ILE A 35 -9.15 -10.28 -4.11
N VAL A 36 -8.00 -9.74 -3.71
CA VAL A 36 -7.82 -9.15 -2.38
C VAL A 36 -7.79 -7.65 -2.61
N HIS A 37 -8.85 -6.98 -2.17
CA HIS A 37 -9.07 -5.54 -2.40
C HIS A 37 -9.02 -5.17 -3.90
N GLN A 38 -8.07 -4.34 -4.33
CA GLN A 38 -7.90 -3.93 -5.73
C GLN A 38 -6.88 -4.81 -6.49
N HIS A 39 -6.26 -5.78 -5.82
CA HIS A 39 -5.18 -6.58 -6.42
C HIS A 39 -5.69 -7.90 -7.00
N GLN A 40 -5.26 -8.18 -8.23
CA GLN A 40 -5.39 -9.48 -8.84
C GLN A 40 -4.23 -10.36 -8.38
N LEU A 41 -4.52 -11.22 -7.41
CA LEU A 41 -3.53 -12.08 -6.77
C LEU A 41 -3.72 -13.54 -7.18
N TYR A 42 -2.60 -14.25 -7.30
CA TYR A 42 -2.57 -15.68 -7.62
C TYR A 42 -1.59 -16.42 -6.71
N LYS A 43 -1.99 -17.58 -6.18
CA LYS A 43 -1.17 -18.37 -5.26
C LYS A 43 -0.28 -19.37 -6.00
N THR A 44 0.94 -19.54 -5.51
CA THR A 44 1.87 -20.55 -6.02
C THR A 44 1.51 -21.98 -5.60
N LYS A 45 2.14 -22.98 -6.23
CA LYS A 45 1.90 -24.42 -6.01
C LYS A 45 2.25 -24.91 -4.62
N ASP A 46 3.25 -24.31 -4.02
CA ASP A 46 3.62 -24.56 -2.63
C ASP A 46 2.77 -23.75 -1.64
N GLY A 47 1.96 -22.80 -2.13
CA GLY A 47 1.12 -21.93 -1.32
C GLY A 47 1.90 -20.91 -0.49
N THR A 48 3.18 -20.67 -0.79
CA THR A 48 4.06 -19.80 0.02
C THR A 48 4.21 -18.39 -0.54
N LYS A 49 3.89 -18.19 -1.82
CA LYS A 49 4.06 -16.92 -2.53
C LYS A 49 2.79 -16.53 -3.25
N VAL A 50 2.75 -15.25 -3.59
CA VAL A 50 1.69 -14.63 -4.36
C VAL A 50 2.28 -13.88 -5.54
N TYR A 51 1.64 -14.02 -6.69
CA TYR A 51 1.88 -13.22 -7.87
C TYR A 51 0.86 -12.07 -7.91
N LYS A 52 1.35 -10.81 -7.94
CA LYS A 52 0.54 -9.63 -8.26
C LYS A 52 0.62 -9.40 -9.76
N MET A 53 -0.53 -9.48 -10.44
CA MET A 53 -0.65 -9.11 -11.84
C MET A 53 -0.86 -7.59 -11.97
N GLY A 54 -0.21 -6.96 -12.95
CA GLY A 54 -0.48 -5.56 -13.31
C GLY A 54 0.23 -4.49 -12.48
N GLY A 55 1.42 -4.76 -11.92
CA GLY A 55 2.25 -3.68 -11.38
C GLY A 55 2.98 -2.91 -12.49
N GLU A 56 3.39 -1.68 -12.25
CA GLU A 56 4.28 -0.97 -13.18
C GLU A 56 5.75 -1.10 -12.72
N GLU A 57 6.70 -0.79 -13.61
CA GLU A 57 8.12 -0.72 -13.24
C GLU A 57 8.35 0.22 -12.05
N ARG A 58 7.60 1.33 -12.01
CA ARG A 58 7.59 2.31 -10.92
C ARG A 58 7.22 1.65 -9.59
N GLU A 59 6.09 0.94 -9.54
CA GLU A 59 5.62 0.28 -8.32
C GLU A 59 6.64 -0.75 -7.82
N TYR A 60 7.17 -1.59 -8.71
CA TYR A 60 8.18 -2.59 -8.35
C TYR A 60 9.44 -1.95 -7.75
N ASN A 61 9.86 -0.81 -8.30
CA ASN A 61 11.02 -0.07 -7.79
C ASN A 61 10.77 0.48 -6.39
N PHE A 62 9.58 1.04 -6.12
CA PHE A 62 9.19 1.44 -4.76
C PHE A 62 9.18 0.26 -3.81
N HIS A 63 8.57 -0.86 -4.21
CA HIS A 63 8.48 -2.06 -3.40
C HIS A 63 9.87 -2.60 -2.98
N ARG A 64 10.86 -2.48 -3.88
CA ARG A 64 12.26 -2.84 -3.58
C ARG A 64 12.95 -1.81 -2.71
N ALA A 65 12.74 -0.52 -2.96
CA ALA A 65 13.36 0.56 -2.20
C ALA A 65 12.86 0.58 -0.73
N ALA A 66 11.58 0.25 -0.52
CA ALA A 66 10.96 0.10 0.79
C ALA A 66 11.65 -0.99 1.65
N GLY A 67 12.22 -2.02 1.03
CA GLY A 67 12.93 -3.09 1.71
C GLY A 67 12.05 -3.80 2.75
N ASP A 68 12.54 -3.92 3.98
CA ASP A 68 11.83 -4.59 5.08
C ASP A 68 10.49 -3.93 5.48
N CYS A 69 10.18 -2.73 4.98
CA CYS A 69 8.88 -2.10 5.23
C CYS A 69 7.77 -2.73 4.39
N ALA A 70 8.12 -3.36 3.26
CA ALA A 70 7.18 -3.97 2.34
C ALA A 70 7.24 -5.49 2.40
N ILE A 71 6.20 -6.16 1.88
CA ILE A 71 6.29 -7.61 1.65
C ILE A 71 7.49 -7.93 0.75
N LYS A 72 8.24 -8.96 1.09
CA LYS A 72 9.44 -9.29 0.33
C LYS A 72 9.09 -9.68 -1.10
N THR A 73 9.66 -8.97 -2.06
CA THR A 73 9.54 -9.28 -3.49
C THR A 73 10.67 -10.20 -3.94
N HIS A 74 10.34 -11.17 -4.79
CA HIS A 74 11.30 -12.16 -5.27
C HIS A 74 11.84 -11.86 -6.67
N GLY A 75 11.06 -11.20 -7.52
CA GLY A 75 11.44 -10.95 -8.90
C GLY A 75 10.24 -10.57 -9.76
N ARG A 76 10.52 -10.11 -10.98
CA ARG A 76 9.50 -9.69 -11.94
C ARG A 76 9.02 -10.84 -12.80
N VAL A 77 7.84 -10.66 -13.37
CA VAL A 77 7.24 -11.54 -14.37
C VAL A 77 7.18 -10.79 -15.68
N LEU A 78 7.75 -11.42 -16.71
CA LEU A 78 7.93 -10.83 -18.03
C LEU A 78 7.21 -11.69 -19.07
N SER A 79 6.46 -11.10 -19.98
CA SER A 79 5.95 -11.79 -21.17
C SER A 79 6.72 -11.37 -22.39
N LYS A 80 6.73 -12.25 -23.40
CA LYS A 80 7.24 -11.90 -24.73
C LYS A 80 6.08 -11.76 -25.68
N MET A 81 5.88 -10.55 -26.20
CA MET A 81 4.83 -10.24 -27.16
C MET A 81 4.99 -11.10 -28.42
N PRO A 82 3.98 -11.91 -28.80
CA PRO A 82 4.10 -12.83 -29.94
C PRO A 82 4.33 -12.13 -31.28
N LEU A 83 3.83 -10.90 -31.42
CA LEU A 83 3.81 -10.15 -32.69
C LEU A 83 5.17 -9.56 -33.06
N ASN A 84 5.93 -9.04 -32.10
CA ASN A 84 7.17 -8.29 -32.33
C ASN A 84 8.35 -8.78 -31.47
N GLY A 85 8.12 -9.72 -30.56
CA GLY A 85 9.14 -10.24 -29.66
C GLY A 85 9.58 -9.27 -28.56
N MET A 86 8.86 -8.15 -28.39
CA MET A 86 9.08 -7.18 -27.31
C MET A 86 8.82 -7.85 -25.96
N ILE A 87 9.60 -7.47 -24.94
CA ILE A 87 9.36 -7.92 -23.58
C ILE A 87 8.38 -6.94 -22.95
N ASP A 88 7.31 -7.47 -22.38
CA ASP A 88 6.34 -6.72 -21.58
C ASP A 88 6.42 -7.15 -20.11
N TYR A 89 5.94 -6.28 -19.24
CA TYR A 89 5.91 -6.51 -17.80
C TYR A 89 4.51 -6.92 -17.36
N ASP A 90 4.37 -8.13 -16.81
CA ASP A 90 3.06 -8.64 -16.40
C ASP A 90 2.80 -8.46 -14.90
N GLY A 91 3.85 -8.30 -14.08
CA GLY A 91 3.72 -8.23 -12.62
C GLY A 91 4.97 -8.70 -11.86
N TYR A 92 4.80 -9.07 -10.60
CA TYR A 92 5.90 -9.51 -9.74
C TYR A 92 5.48 -10.48 -8.63
N PHE A 93 6.46 -11.22 -8.10
CA PHE A 93 6.28 -12.15 -7.00
C PHE A 93 6.57 -11.52 -5.66
N MET A 94 5.74 -11.85 -4.67
CA MET A 94 5.89 -11.48 -3.28
C MET A 94 5.61 -12.65 -2.34
N GLU A 95 6.14 -12.60 -1.12
CA GLU A 95 5.81 -13.58 -0.07
C GLU A 95 4.32 -13.53 0.28
N LEU A 96 3.73 -14.67 0.67
CA LEU A 96 2.36 -14.70 1.14
C LEU A 96 2.28 -13.99 2.51
N ALA A 97 1.33 -13.08 2.63
CA ALA A 97 1.02 -12.39 3.88
C ALA A 97 -0.49 -12.30 4.11
N THR A 98 -0.86 -12.04 5.36
CA THR A 98 -2.25 -12.04 5.81
C THR A 98 -2.76 -10.62 5.95
N PRO A 99 -3.89 -10.24 5.32
CA PRO A 99 -4.48 -8.92 5.53
C PRO A 99 -4.74 -8.62 7.00
N LEU A 100 -4.26 -7.46 7.47
CA LEU A 100 -4.60 -6.95 8.78
C LEU A 100 -6.04 -6.43 8.72
N SER A 101 -6.92 -6.92 9.60
CA SER A 101 -8.31 -6.47 9.62
C SER A 101 -8.90 -6.50 11.01
N HIS A 102 -9.99 -5.76 11.20
CA HIS A 102 -10.79 -5.85 12.41
C HIS A 102 -11.29 -7.29 12.65
N ALA A 103 -11.74 -7.98 11.60
CA ALA A 103 -12.33 -9.32 11.68
C ALA A 103 -11.31 -10.40 12.07
N THR A 104 -10.03 -10.19 11.75
CA THR A 104 -8.95 -11.16 12.00
C THR A 104 -8.15 -10.85 13.28
N THR A 105 -8.50 -9.79 14.02
CA THR A 105 -7.76 -9.34 15.22
C THR A 105 -8.64 -9.21 16.46
N THR A 106 -8.12 -9.67 17.60
CA THR A 106 -8.72 -9.42 18.92
C THR A 106 -8.37 -8.02 19.44
N PRO A 107 -9.16 -7.43 20.38
CA PRO A 107 -8.85 -6.12 20.95
C PRO A 107 -7.43 -6.01 21.55
N THR A 108 -6.93 -7.07 22.18
CA THR A 108 -5.56 -7.11 22.72
C THR A 108 -4.52 -7.10 21.60
N GLN A 109 -4.73 -7.86 20.52
CA GLN A 109 -3.83 -7.85 19.36
C GLN A 109 -3.79 -6.49 18.68
N ARG A 110 -4.93 -5.80 18.56
CA ARG A 110 -4.99 -4.45 17.97
C ARG A 110 -4.12 -3.45 18.73
N LYS A 111 -4.13 -3.47 20.06
CA LYS A 111 -3.24 -2.62 20.86
C LYS A 111 -1.77 -2.92 20.61
N HIS A 112 -1.41 -4.20 20.47
CA HIS A 112 -0.03 -4.61 20.25
C HIS A 112 0.46 -4.38 18.82
N ILE A 113 -0.44 -4.29 17.83
CA ILE A 113 -0.06 -4.08 16.43
C ILE A 113 0.14 -2.60 16.07
N ILE A 114 -0.51 -1.67 16.80
CA ILE A 114 -0.36 -0.21 16.55
C ILE A 114 1.11 0.22 16.49
N PRO A 115 1.99 -0.12 17.46
CA PRO A 115 3.39 0.27 17.38
C PRO A 115 4.10 -0.24 16.12
N GLU A 116 3.74 -1.42 15.61
CA GLU A 116 4.30 -1.95 14.36
C GLU A 116 3.76 -1.20 13.14
N MET A 117 2.48 -0.79 13.14
CA MET A 117 1.89 0.08 12.11
C MET A 117 2.59 1.44 12.07
N VAL A 118 2.87 2.05 13.23
CA VAL A 118 3.60 3.32 13.31
C VAL A 118 5.01 3.15 12.78
N LYS A 119 5.73 2.14 13.30
CA LYS A 119 7.12 1.88 12.96
C LYS A 119 7.34 1.61 11.48
N VAL A 120 6.44 0.89 10.81
CA VAL A 120 6.60 0.61 9.37
C VAL A 120 6.48 1.88 8.53
N ILE A 121 5.60 2.82 8.91
CA ILE A 121 5.45 4.11 8.22
C ILE A 121 6.66 5.01 8.49
N GLU A 122 7.10 5.12 9.75
CA GLU A 122 8.30 5.89 10.11
C GLU A 122 9.54 5.36 9.38
N ALA A 123 9.73 4.04 9.36
CA ALA A 123 10.85 3.42 8.66
C ALA A 123 10.80 3.62 7.14
N LEU A 124 9.61 3.74 6.55
CA LEU A 124 9.44 4.08 5.14
C LEU A 124 9.81 5.55 4.89
N HIS A 125 9.36 6.47 5.75
CA HIS A 125 9.68 7.89 5.67
C HIS A 125 11.18 8.17 5.88
N ASP A 126 11.85 7.40 6.74
CA ASP A 126 13.31 7.43 6.94
C ASP A 126 14.09 7.00 5.68
N LYS A 127 13.44 6.28 4.77
CA LYS A 127 13.96 5.93 3.44
C LYS A 127 13.65 6.97 2.37
N HIS A 128 13.08 8.12 2.76
CA HIS A 128 12.64 9.18 1.84
C HIS A 128 11.57 8.69 0.84
N ILE A 129 10.72 7.75 1.28
CA ILE A 129 9.60 7.24 0.49
C ILE A 129 8.30 7.65 1.18
N ILE A 130 7.40 8.26 0.41
CA ILE A 130 6.02 8.51 0.80
C ILE A 130 5.18 7.40 0.13
N HIS A 131 4.35 6.71 0.91
CA HIS A 131 3.53 5.61 0.38
C HIS A 131 2.39 6.15 -0.49
N GLY A 132 1.77 7.25 -0.08
CA GLY A 132 0.72 7.95 -0.83
C GLY A 132 -0.68 7.38 -0.70
N ASP A 133 -0.79 6.10 -0.32
CA ASP A 133 -2.05 5.37 -0.13
C ASP A 133 -2.05 4.50 1.15
N VAL A 134 -1.74 5.11 2.29
CA VAL A 134 -1.77 4.43 3.59
C VAL A 134 -3.21 4.16 4.00
N LYS A 135 -3.62 2.90 3.91
CA LYS A 135 -4.93 2.39 4.31
C LYS A 135 -4.81 0.99 4.90
N LEU A 136 -5.80 0.55 5.68
CA LEU A 136 -5.74 -0.73 6.40
C LEU A 136 -5.62 -1.92 5.43
N GLU A 137 -6.22 -1.79 4.24
CA GLU A 137 -6.18 -2.77 3.16
C GLU A 137 -4.77 -3.00 2.61
N ASN A 138 -3.89 -2.00 2.74
CA ASN A 138 -2.50 -2.04 2.28
C ASN A 138 -1.53 -2.46 3.41
N MET A 139 -2.05 -2.84 4.58
CA MET A 139 -1.26 -3.35 5.70
C MET A 139 -1.47 -4.85 5.87
N LEU A 140 -0.38 -5.61 5.72
CA LEU A 140 -0.38 -7.07 5.82
C LEU A 140 0.49 -7.53 7.00
N LEU A 141 0.24 -8.73 7.48
CA LEU A 141 1.05 -9.44 8.45
C LEU A 141 1.87 -10.50 7.74
N ASP A 142 3.19 -10.43 7.88
CA ASP A 142 4.08 -11.49 7.40
C ASP A 142 3.96 -12.77 8.25
N THR A 143 4.73 -13.79 7.89
CA THR A 143 4.71 -15.09 8.61
C THR A 143 5.20 -15.03 10.06
N GLU A 144 5.90 -13.95 10.43
CA GLU A 144 6.37 -13.70 11.80
C GLU A 144 5.41 -12.80 12.59
N GLY A 145 4.39 -12.24 11.93
CA GLY A 145 3.38 -11.37 12.51
C GLY A 145 3.75 -9.89 12.52
N HIS A 146 4.78 -9.48 11.75
CA HIS A 146 5.15 -8.09 11.60
C HIS A 146 4.28 -7.39 10.55
N VAL A 147 3.98 -6.12 10.78
CA VAL A 147 3.25 -5.30 9.81
C VAL A 147 4.17 -4.96 8.64
N LYS A 148 3.68 -5.20 7.43
CA LYS A 148 4.33 -4.89 6.16
C LYS A 148 3.34 -4.19 5.25
N LEU A 149 3.84 -3.26 4.46
CA LEU A 149 3.06 -2.56 3.45
C LEU A 149 3.02 -3.38 2.17
N CYS A 150 1.90 -3.26 1.46
CA CYS A 150 1.78 -3.65 0.07
C CYS A 150 1.21 -2.47 -0.72
N ASP A 151 1.38 -2.54 -2.04
CA ASP A 151 0.81 -1.59 -2.99
C ASP A 151 1.40 -0.17 -2.96
N PHE A 152 2.37 0.07 -3.84
CA PHE A 152 3.10 1.34 -3.90
C PHE A 152 2.77 2.15 -5.17
N GLU A 153 1.60 1.92 -5.76
CA GLU A 153 1.19 2.57 -7.02
C GLU A 153 1.16 4.10 -6.88
N GLU A 154 0.77 4.60 -5.70
CA GLU A 154 0.68 6.03 -5.38
C GLU A 154 1.96 6.63 -4.79
N GLY A 155 3.03 5.83 -4.74
CA GLY A 155 4.28 6.18 -4.07
C GLY A 155 5.01 7.36 -4.72
N LEU A 156 5.72 8.12 -3.87
CA LEU A 156 6.57 9.23 -4.28
C LEU A 156 7.90 9.19 -3.52
N PHE A 157 9.02 9.31 -4.23
CA PHE A 157 10.30 9.58 -3.57
C PHE A 157 10.36 11.06 -3.19
N GLU A 158 10.81 11.40 -1.99
CA GLU A 158 10.78 12.78 -1.46
C GLU A 158 11.61 13.76 -2.32
N ASP A 159 12.59 13.26 -3.07
CA ASP A 159 13.43 14.01 -4.00
C ASP A 159 12.99 13.95 -5.48
N GLU A 160 11.89 13.26 -5.77
CA GLU A 160 11.30 13.20 -7.10
C GLU A 160 10.59 14.51 -7.45
N ASP A 161 10.61 14.88 -8.74
CA ASP A 161 9.86 16.04 -9.21
C ASP A 161 8.34 15.76 -9.09
N GLU A 162 7.64 16.62 -8.36
CA GLU A 162 6.19 16.57 -8.17
C GLU A 162 5.41 16.61 -9.51
N GLU A 163 6.01 17.10 -10.60
CA GLU A 163 5.41 17.07 -11.94
C GLU A 163 5.41 15.67 -12.59
N ILE A 164 6.27 14.75 -12.13
CA ILE A 164 6.38 13.36 -12.64
C ILE A 164 5.39 12.42 -11.95
N TRP A 165 4.75 12.87 -10.87
CA TRP A 165 3.77 12.04 -10.17
C TRP A 165 2.47 11.96 -10.98
N GLU A 166 2.13 10.74 -11.41
CA GLU A 166 0.94 10.39 -12.22
C GLU A 166 -0.06 9.51 -11.44
N GLY A 167 0.05 9.45 -10.11
CA GLY A 167 -0.79 8.60 -9.26
C GLY A 167 -2.28 8.97 -9.25
N ASN A 168 -3.14 7.98 -8.99
CA ASN A 168 -4.58 8.12 -8.84
C ASN A 168 -4.99 8.11 -7.36
N VAL A 169 -5.70 9.15 -6.92
CA VAL A 169 -6.02 9.32 -5.49
C VAL A 169 -7.16 8.39 -5.03
N THR A 170 -6.93 7.60 -3.96
CA THR A 170 -8.03 6.96 -3.20
C THR A 170 -8.76 8.02 -2.37
N TRP A 171 -9.86 8.55 -2.91
CA TRP A 171 -10.56 9.72 -2.36
C TRP A 171 -10.93 9.64 -0.87
N HIS A 172 -11.21 8.46 -0.33
CA HIS A 172 -11.67 8.24 1.07
C HIS A 172 -10.58 8.44 2.13
N TYR A 173 -9.31 8.37 1.75
CA TYR A 173 -8.17 8.49 2.67
C TYR A 173 -7.42 9.81 2.51
N VAL A 174 -7.92 10.72 1.66
CA VAL A 174 -7.31 12.03 1.42
C VAL A 174 -7.37 12.91 2.66
N SER A 175 -6.22 13.46 3.05
CA SER A 175 -6.15 14.37 4.17
C SER A 175 -6.81 15.73 3.84
N PRO A 176 -7.39 16.43 4.84
CA PRO A 176 -7.83 17.80 4.68
C PRO A 176 -6.79 18.75 4.07
N ASN A 177 -5.51 18.58 4.40
CA ASN A 177 -4.42 19.37 3.85
C ASN A 177 -4.21 19.06 2.36
N ARG A 178 -4.14 17.78 1.97
CA ARG A 178 -4.03 17.37 0.56
C ARG A 178 -5.21 17.86 -0.25
N ARG A 179 -6.43 17.75 0.27
CA ARG A 179 -7.64 18.25 -0.40
C ARG A 179 -7.62 19.77 -0.63
N ARG A 180 -7.07 20.55 0.29
CA ARG A 180 -6.86 21.99 0.09
C ARG A 180 -5.82 22.26 -1.00
N ARG A 181 -4.71 21.50 -1.03
CA ARG A 181 -3.72 21.61 -2.12
C ARG A 181 -4.35 21.27 -3.48
N GLU A 182 -5.21 20.26 -3.55
CA GLU A 182 -5.93 19.88 -4.77
C GLU A 182 -6.85 21.00 -5.27
N ASP A 183 -7.56 21.67 -4.35
CA ASP A 183 -8.41 22.82 -4.65
C ASP A 183 -7.59 24.01 -5.19
N ASP A 184 -6.43 24.29 -4.58
CA ASP A 184 -5.52 25.35 -4.98
C ASP A 184 -4.85 25.08 -6.34
N LEU A 185 -4.49 23.81 -6.61
CA LEU A 185 -3.82 23.39 -7.85
C LEU A 185 -4.80 23.17 -9.01
N GLY A 186 -6.08 22.89 -8.72
CA GLY A 186 -7.07 22.49 -9.72
C GLY A 186 -6.83 21.10 -10.33
N ARG A 187 -5.99 20.28 -9.67
CA ARG A 187 -5.67 18.88 -10.02
C ARG A 187 -5.29 18.10 -8.76
N ASP A 188 -5.17 16.79 -8.89
CA ASP A 188 -4.69 15.94 -7.80
C ASP A 188 -3.29 16.37 -7.33
N ALA A 189 -3.12 16.48 -6.01
CA ALA A 189 -1.89 16.91 -5.39
C ALA A 189 -1.03 15.68 -5.06
N PRO A 190 0.29 15.71 -5.31
CA PRO A 190 1.20 14.66 -4.87
C PRO A 190 1.11 14.46 -3.35
N PRO A 191 1.27 13.21 -2.86
CA PRO A 191 1.21 12.92 -1.44
C PRO A 191 2.42 13.50 -0.70
N ARG A 192 2.24 13.74 0.60
CA ARG A 192 3.31 14.11 1.53
C ARG A 192 3.30 13.22 2.76
N LYS A 193 4.35 13.28 3.58
CA LYS A 193 4.46 12.47 4.80
C LYS A 193 3.28 12.68 5.74
N GLU A 194 2.77 13.91 5.87
CA GLU A 194 1.58 14.18 6.68
C GLU A 194 0.30 13.49 6.16
N ASP A 195 0.23 13.15 4.88
CA ASP A 195 -0.89 12.44 4.27
C ASP A 195 -0.83 10.95 4.63
N ASP A 196 0.36 10.33 4.62
CA ASP A 196 0.57 8.97 5.12
C ASP A 196 0.22 8.86 6.61
N LEU A 197 0.60 9.87 7.41
CA LEU A 197 0.29 9.91 8.84
C LEU A 197 -1.22 10.08 9.08
N PHE A 198 -1.91 10.85 8.26
CA PHE A 198 -3.37 10.93 8.30
C PHE A 198 -4.01 9.58 7.96
N GLY A 199 -3.55 8.92 6.89
CA GLY A 199 -3.97 7.58 6.49
C GLY A 199 -3.73 6.53 7.57
N LEU A 200 -2.61 6.61 8.30
CA LEU A 200 -2.33 5.79 9.48
C LEU A 200 -3.37 6.00 10.60
N GLY A 201 -3.73 7.26 10.86
CA GLY A 201 -4.80 7.60 11.83
C GLY A 201 -6.14 6.96 11.45
N LEU A 202 -6.54 7.08 10.18
CA LEU A 202 -7.75 6.43 9.65
C LEU A 202 -7.66 4.89 9.71
N SER A 203 -6.50 4.32 9.40
CA SER A 203 -6.27 2.87 9.44
C SER A 203 -6.41 2.30 10.86
N ILE A 204 -5.87 3.00 11.86
CA ILE A 204 -6.04 2.62 13.28
C ILE A 204 -7.51 2.76 13.69
N TRP A 205 -8.19 3.83 13.27
CA TRP A 205 -9.62 4.00 13.53
C TRP A 205 -10.44 2.85 12.93
N SER A 206 -10.25 2.51 11.65
CA SER A 206 -10.91 1.40 10.97
C SER A 206 -10.62 0.04 11.61
N LEU A 207 -9.38 -0.18 12.07
CA LEU A 207 -9.02 -1.40 12.77
C LEU A 207 -9.82 -1.55 14.09
N TYR A 208 -10.08 -0.45 14.79
CA TYR A 208 -10.80 -0.46 16.06
C TYR A 208 -12.31 -0.51 15.91
N THR A 209 -12.87 0.27 15.00
CA THR A 209 -14.32 0.37 14.79
C THR A 209 -14.86 -0.72 13.88
N GLY A 210 -14.03 -1.26 12.98
CA GLY A 210 -14.45 -2.16 11.92
C GLY A 210 -15.22 -1.46 10.80
N GLN A 211 -15.18 -0.12 10.76
CA GLN A 211 -15.91 0.70 9.79
C GLN A 211 -14.98 1.23 8.69
N VAL A 212 -15.57 1.53 7.53
CA VAL A 212 -14.88 2.21 6.43
C VAL A 212 -14.96 3.74 6.66
N PRO A 213 -13.85 4.49 6.53
CA PRO A 213 -13.90 5.94 6.71
C PRO A 213 -14.87 6.58 5.72
N PHE A 214 -15.77 7.42 6.23
CA PHE A 214 -16.73 8.18 5.42
C PHE A 214 -17.67 7.31 4.56
N GLU A 215 -17.95 6.07 4.97
CA GLU A 215 -18.74 5.11 4.19
C GLU A 215 -20.07 5.69 3.66
N GLU A 216 -20.75 6.49 4.48
CA GLU A 216 -22.07 7.05 4.14
C GLU A 216 -22.04 8.09 3.02
N ILE A 217 -20.89 8.75 2.84
CA ILE A 217 -20.67 9.81 1.84
C ILE A 217 -19.60 9.44 0.82
N ALA A 218 -19.12 8.19 0.86
CA ALA A 218 -18.04 7.69 0.03
C ALA A 218 -18.33 7.74 -1.47
N GLN A 219 -19.61 7.71 -1.87
CA GLN A 219 -20.04 7.79 -3.27
C GLN A 219 -20.48 9.20 -3.68
N ASP A 220 -20.40 10.17 -2.77
CA ASP A 220 -20.73 11.58 -3.01
C ASP A 220 -19.46 12.42 -2.90
N ASP A 221 -18.74 12.51 -4.03
CA ASP A 221 -17.46 13.22 -4.12
C ASP A 221 -17.56 14.68 -3.66
N LEU A 222 -18.70 15.33 -3.88
CA LEU A 222 -18.92 16.72 -3.48
C LEU A 222 -19.08 16.81 -1.96
N ALA A 223 -19.90 15.93 -1.36
CA ALA A 223 -20.07 15.89 0.09
C ALA A 223 -18.75 15.58 0.81
N LEU A 224 -18.00 14.57 0.34
CA LEU A 224 -16.69 14.23 0.91
C LEU A 224 -15.71 15.39 0.78
N ARG A 225 -15.66 16.04 -0.39
CA ARG A 225 -14.84 17.25 -0.61
C ARG A 225 -15.18 18.34 0.39
N GLU A 226 -16.45 18.67 0.59
CA GLU A 226 -16.86 19.72 1.54
C GLU A 226 -16.45 19.42 2.98
N VAL A 227 -16.64 18.18 3.44
CA VAL A 227 -16.23 17.70 4.77
C VAL A 227 -14.73 17.89 4.97
N LEU A 228 -13.92 17.40 4.01
CA LEU A 228 -12.46 17.49 4.09
C LEU A 228 -11.97 18.96 4.03
N LEU A 229 -12.57 19.81 3.20
CA LEU A 229 -12.21 21.24 3.14
C LEU A 229 -12.53 21.98 4.45
N ARG A 230 -13.59 21.59 5.16
CA ARG A 230 -13.90 22.10 6.52
C ARG A 230 -12.94 21.57 7.58
N GLY A 231 -12.11 20.57 7.26
CA GLY A 231 -11.22 19.90 8.19
C GLY A 231 -11.95 18.90 9.09
N GLU A 232 -13.16 18.50 8.73
CA GLU A 232 -13.91 17.46 9.42
C GLU A 232 -13.29 16.07 9.11
N THR A 233 -13.53 15.09 9.98
CA THR A 233 -13.02 13.72 9.84
C THR A 233 -13.98 12.72 10.48
N VAL A 234 -13.60 11.44 10.53
CA VAL A 234 -14.37 10.35 11.14
C VAL A 234 -14.70 10.63 12.62
N ASP A 235 -15.78 10.02 13.11
CA ASP A 235 -16.13 10.09 14.53
C ASP A 235 -15.16 9.25 15.37
N VAL A 236 -14.18 9.92 15.97
CA VAL A 236 -13.17 9.32 16.84
C VAL A 236 -13.75 8.84 18.17
N ASP A 237 -14.93 9.31 18.59
CA ASP A 237 -15.55 8.89 19.84
C ASP A 237 -16.14 7.48 19.76
N LEU A 238 -16.21 6.88 18.57
CA LEU A 238 -16.48 5.45 18.35
C LEU A 238 -15.39 4.53 18.92
N ILE A 239 -14.20 5.07 19.23
CA ILE A 239 -13.13 4.32 19.91
C ILE A 239 -13.29 4.49 21.42
N ASP A 240 -13.78 3.45 22.10
CA ASP A 240 -14.00 3.47 23.55
C ASP A 240 -12.71 3.67 24.37
N ASP A 241 -11.56 3.27 23.83
CA ASP A 241 -10.26 3.39 24.49
C ASP A 241 -9.67 4.80 24.33
N GLY A 242 -9.59 5.54 25.44
CA GLY A 242 -9.13 6.93 25.44
C GLY A 242 -7.68 7.12 24.97
N GLU A 243 -6.78 6.19 25.27
CA GLU A 243 -5.38 6.27 24.84
C GLU A 243 -5.28 6.10 23.32
N ILE A 244 -5.99 5.11 22.77
CA ILE A 244 -6.03 4.88 21.33
C ILE A 244 -6.72 6.04 20.61
N ARG A 245 -7.79 6.59 21.19
CA ARG A 245 -8.48 7.75 20.66
C ARG A 245 -7.54 8.95 20.56
N ASP A 246 -6.71 9.20 21.57
CA ASP A 246 -5.75 10.31 21.57
C ASP A 246 -4.64 10.10 20.52
N ILE A 247 -4.17 8.86 20.34
CA ILE A 247 -3.22 8.50 19.26
C ILE A 247 -3.82 8.81 17.88
N VAL A 248 -5.04 8.34 17.62
CA VAL A 248 -5.75 8.59 16.35
C VAL A 248 -5.92 10.10 16.13
N LYS A 249 -6.36 10.84 17.15
CA LYS A 249 -6.47 12.32 17.07
C LYS A 249 -5.15 12.98 16.71
N GLY A 250 -4.04 12.52 17.29
CA GLY A 250 -2.70 13.03 17.00
C GLY A 250 -2.33 12.91 15.52
N TYR A 251 -2.56 11.74 14.93
CA TYR A 251 -2.27 11.49 13.52
C TYR A 251 -3.21 12.24 12.57
N LEU A 252 -4.53 12.23 12.83
CA LEU A 252 -5.49 12.95 11.99
C LEU A 252 -5.24 14.47 11.96
N ARG A 253 -4.75 15.06 13.07
CA ARG A 253 -4.38 16.48 13.11
C ARG A 253 -3.18 16.82 12.21
N GLN A 254 -2.28 15.87 11.94
CA GLN A 254 -1.14 16.11 11.03
C GLN A 254 -1.62 16.35 9.59
N GLY A 255 -2.66 15.62 9.16
CA GLY A 255 -3.35 15.83 7.90
C GLY A 255 -4.30 17.03 7.88
N GLY A 256 -4.40 17.79 8.97
CA GLY A 256 -5.21 19.01 9.04
C GLY A 256 -6.67 18.81 9.48
N ALA A 257 -6.99 17.71 10.18
CA ALA A 257 -8.29 17.54 10.84
C ALA A 257 -8.45 18.51 12.02
N ARG A 258 -9.69 18.97 12.24
CA ARG A 258 -10.10 19.91 13.31
C ARG A 258 -10.91 19.16 14.36
N ILE A 259 -10.22 18.50 15.29
CA ILE A 259 -10.76 17.67 16.40
C ILE A 259 -9.95 17.86 17.68
#